data_AF-A0A8B5WZ64-F1
#
_entry.id   AF-A0A8B5WZ64-F1
#
_cell.length_a   1.000
_cell.length_b   1.000
_cell.length_c   1.000
_cell.angle_alpha   90.00
_cell.angle_beta   90.00
_cell.angle_gamma   90.00
#
_symmetry.space_group_name_H-M   'P 1'
#
loop_
_entity.id
_entity.type
_entity.pdbx_description
1 polymer ?
#
loop_
_entity_poly.entity_id
_entity_poly.type
_entity_poly.pdbx_seq_one_letter_code
_entity_poly.pdbx_strand_id
1 'polypeptide(L)'
;MTTLLIEHLKASDLPAEWARRLQVRPEQTVTVRIDTEAGEPVQPEQLFTTDDPAFGIWRDNDETLDVAAFVRRLRAPRYRRDGSRQPD
;
A
#
# COMPACT_ATOMS: atom_id res chain seq x y z
N MET A 1 -9.98 14.07 8.68
CA MET A 1 -9.47 13.92 10.05
C MET A 1 -10.66 13.59 10.92
N THR A 2 -10.78 12.32 11.32
CA THR A 2 -11.92 11.82 12.07
C THR A 2 -11.41 11.25 13.39
N THR A 3 -12.01 11.69 14.49
CA THR A 3 -11.70 11.16 15.83
C THR A 3 -12.80 10.22 16.25
N LEU A 4 -12.45 8.99 16.60
CA LEU A 4 -13.35 8.01 17.19
C LEU A 4 -13.09 7.94 18.70
N LEU A 5 -14.12 8.25 19.49
CA LEU A 5 -14.10 8.12 20.95
C LEU A 5 -15.01 6.95 21.36
N ILE A 6 -14.44 5.96 22.04
CA ILE A 6 -15.17 4.81 22.59
C ILE A 6 -15.06 4.90 24.10
N GLU A 7 -16.17 5.21 24.75
CA GLU A 7 -16.26 5.31 26.21
C GLU A 7 -16.72 3.99 26.83
N HIS A 8 -16.34 3.77 28.09
CA HIS A 8 -16.77 2.64 28.91
C HIS A 8 -16.48 1.24 28.30
N LEU A 9 -15.42 1.12 27.51
CA LEU A 9 -15.00 -0.16 26.93
C LEU A 9 -14.46 -1.06 28.05
N LYS A 10 -14.95 -2.30 28.15
CA LYS A 10 -14.39 -3.26 29.11
C LYS A 10 -12.98 -3.64 28.69
N ALA A 11 -12.10 -3.78 29.67
CA ALA A 11 -10.73 -4.21 29.44
C ALA A 11 -10.62 -5.63 28.85
N SER A 12 -11.64 -6.48 29.03
CA SER A 12 -11.76 -7.78 28.35
C SER A 12 -11.84 -7.67 26.83
N ASP A 13 -12.34 -6.55 26.33
CA ASP A 13 -12.63 -6.33 24.91
C ASP A 13 -11.49 -5.54 24.23
N LEU A 14 -10.43 -5.20 24.99
CA LEU A 14 -9.23 -4.58 24.46
C LEU A 14 -8.34 -5.61 23.75
N PRO A 15 -7.61 -5.19 22.71
CA PRO A 15 -6.51 -5.97 22.17
C PRO A 15 -5.51 -6.38 23.28
N ALA A 16 -5.07 -7.64 23.25
CA ALA A 16 -4.23 -8.21 24.31
C ALA A 16 -2.90 -7.47 24.54
N GLU A 17 -2.35 -6.82 23.50
CA GLU A 17 -1.16 -5.98 23.63
C GLU A 17 -1.44 -4.67 24.39
N TRP A 18 -2.60 -4.06 24.16
CA TRP A 18 -2.99 -2.81 24.82
C TRP A 18 -3.31 -3.07 26.29
N ALA A 19 -4.05 -4.13 26.59
CA ALA A 19 -4.36 -4.54 27.96
C ALA A 19 -3.08 -4.82 28.76
N ARG A 20 -2.08 -5.47 28.15
CA ARG A 20 -0.76 -5.71 28.78
C ARG A 20 0.01 -4.43 29.07
N ARG A 21 0.02 -3.48 28.14
CA ARG A 21 0.71 -2.18 28.33
C ARG A 21 0.03 -1.31 29.38
N LEU A 22 -1.30 -1.31 29.41
CA LEU A 22 -2.09 -0.54 30.36
C LEU A 22 -2.22 -1.21 31.74
N GLN A 23 -1.83 -2.49 31.85
CA GLN A 23 -1.92 -3.30 33.08
C GLN A 23 -3.32 -3.28 33.72
N VAL A 24 -4.35 -3.20 32.87
CA VAL A 24 -5.75 -3.11 33.29
C VAL A 24 -6.30 -4.48 33.66
N ARG A 25 -7.16 -4.50 34.67
CA ARG A 25 -7.89 -5.70 35.08
C ARG A 25 -9.13 -5.89 34.19
N PRO A 26 -9.55 -7.13 33.89
CA PRO A 26 -10.61 -7.39 32.90
C PRO A 26 -11.96 -6.74 33.23
N GLU A 27 -12.25 -6.50 34.52
CA GLU A 27 -13.46 -5.83 34.99
C GLU A 27 -13.45 -4.30 34.87
N GLN A 28 -12.31 -3.69 34.53
CA GLN A 28 -12.19 -2.24 34.44
C GLN A 28 -12.73 -1.70 33.11
N THR A 29 -13.29 -0.50 33.16
CA THR A 29 -13.73 0.24 31.97
C THR A 29 -12.70 1.29 31.58
N VAL A 30 -12.39 1.38 30.29
CA VAL A 30 -11.44 2.35 29.73
C VAL A 30 -12.09 3.19 28.62
N THR A 31 -11.50 4.35 28.36
CA THR A 31 -11.87 5.21 27.23
C THR A 31 -10.77 5.15 26.18
N VAL A 32 -11.13 4.80 24.96
CA VAL A 32 -10.19 4.71 23.82
C VAL A 32 -10.47 5.88 22.88
N ARG A 33 -9.44 6.68 22.61
CA ARG A 33 -9.45 7.75 21.61
C ARG A 33 -8.56 7.34 20.44
N ILE A 34 -9.14 7.24 19.25
CA ILE A 34 -8.43 6.91 18.01
C ILE A 34 -8.54 8.12 17.10
N ASP A 35 -7.42 8.72 16.77
CA ASP A 35 -7.32 9.80 15.82
C ASP A 35 -6.82 9.22 14.48
N THR A 36 -7.62 9.35 13.42
CA THR A 36 -7.13 9.00 12.08
C THR A 36 -6.35 10.20 11.55
N GLU A 37 -5.03 10.07 11.53
CA GLU A 37 -4.20 10.95 10.71
C GLU A 37 -4.65 10.75 9.26
N ALA A 38 -4.90 11.86 8.55
CA ALA A 38 -4.90 11.78 7.10
C ALA A 38 -3.49 11.30 6.77
N GLY A 39 -3.36 10.08 6.22
CA GLY A 39 -2.06 9.61 5.76
C GLY A 39 -1.41 10.74 4.99
N GLU A 40 -0.12 10.97 5.20
CA GLU A 40 0.62 11.93 4.38
C GLU A 40 0.14 11.74 2.94
N PRO A 41 -0.24 12.84 2.24
CA PRO A 41 -0.51 12.70 0.82
C PRO A 41 0.67 11.92 0.27
N VAL A 42 0.40 10.80 -0.43
CA VAL A 42 1.42 10.00 -1.11
C VAL A 42 2.40 11.01 -1.68
N GLN A 43 3.60 11.10 -1.08
CA GLN A 43 4.53 12.14 -1.45
C GLN A 43 4.67 12.02 -2.97
N PRO A 44 4.44 13.09 -3.73
CA PRO A 44 4.57 13.02 -5.18
C PRO A 44 5.98 12.51 -5.41
N GLU A 45 6.06 11.29 -5.95
CA GLU A 45 7.27 10.56 -6.33
C GLU A 45 8.51 11.16 -5.67
N GLN A 46 8.86 10.71 -4.46
CA GLN A 46 10.17 11.02 -3.89
C GLN A 46 11.18 10.79 -5.00
N LEU A 47 11.75 11.89 -5.51
CA LEU A 47 12.80 11.85 -6.52
C LEU A 47 13.91 11.03 -5.88
N PHE A 48 13.96 9.75 -6.24
CA PHE A 48 14.96 8.81 -5.80
C PHE A 48 16.28 9.31 -6.40
N THR A 49 16.92 10.25 -5.72
CA THR A 49 18.27 10.71 -6.04
C THR A 49 19.21 9.66 -5.48
N THR A 50 19.64 8.77 -6.35
CA THR A 50 20.70 7.82 -6.09
C THR A 50 21.81 8.09 -7.08
N ASP A 51 23.06 8.04 -6.62
CA ASP A 51 24.26 8.27 -7.43
C ASP A 51 24.63 7.03 -8.28
N ASP A 52 23.77 6.01 -8.31
CA ASP A 52 23.97 4.81 -9.12
C ASP A 52 23.57 5.09 -10.58
N PRO A 53 24.52 5.03 -11.54
CA PRO A 53 24.22 5.26 -12.96
C PRO A 53 23.24 4.24 -13.56
N ALA A 54 22.97 3.11 -12.88
CA ALA A 54 21.98 2.13 -13.30
C ALA A 54 20.54 2.49 -12.88
N PHE A 55 20.37 3.31 -11.83
CA PHE A 55 19.06 3.74 -11.38
C PHE A 55 18.59 4.94 -12.21
N GLY A 56 17.53 4.74 -12.98
CA GLY A 56 17.01 5.73 -13.93
C GLY A 56 16.99 5.23 -15.38
N ILE A 57 17.70 4.15 -15.71
CA ILE A 57 17.65 3.51 -17.04
C ILE A 57 16.21 3.14 -17.44
N TRP A 58 15.38 2.80 -16.46
CA TRP A 58 13.99 2.40 -16.68
C TRP A 58 12.99 3.56 -16.56
N ARG A 59 13.45 4.75 -16.16
CA ARG A 59 12.59 5.94 -15.99
C ARG A 59 12.11 6.49 -17.33
N ASP A 60 12.93 6.36 -18.37
CA ASP A 60 12.60 6.75 -19.74
C ASP A 60 11.96 5.61 -20.55
N ASN A 61 11.63 4.48 -19.90
CA ASN A 61 10.99 3.37 -20.60
C ASN A 61 9.47 3.56 -20.56
N ASP A 62 8.90 4.00 -21.69
CA ASP A 62 7.45 4.18 -21.89
C ASP A 62 6.62 2.94 -21.52
N GLU A 63 7.20 1.74 -21.56
CA GLU A 63 6.52 0.50 -21.19
C GLU A 63 6.19 0.41 -19.69
N THR A 64 6.82 1.23 -18.85
CA THR A 64 6.52 1.33 -17.42
C THR A 64 5.26 2.15 -17.13
N LEU A 65 4.77 2.94 -18.10
CA LEU A 65 3.54 3.73 -17.97
C LEU A 65 2.28 2.84 -17.95
N ASP A 66 2.33 1.68 -18.61
CA ASP A 66 1.25 0.67 -18.58
C ASP A 66 1.83 -0.75 -18.51
N VAL A 67 2.22 -1.12 -17.29
CA VAL A 67 2.76 -2.46 -16.98
C VAL A 67 1.77 -3.57 -17.36
N ALA A 68 0.47 -3.33 -17.25
CA ALA A 68 -0.54 -4.33 -17.57
C ALA A 68 -0.60 -4.61 -19.08
N ALA A 69 -0.57 -3.56 -19.92
CA ALA A 69 -0.48 -3.72 -21.36
C ALA A 69 0.83 -4.38 -21.78
N PHE A 70 1.95 -4.00 -21.16
CA PHE A 70 3.25 -4.61 -21.41
C PHE A 70 3.24 -6.12 -21.15
N VAL A 71 2.76 -6.57 -19.98
CA VAL A 71 2.65 -7.99 -19.63
C VAL A 71 1.71 -8.75 -20.57
N ARG A 72 0.59 -8.12 -20.98
CA ARG A 72 -0.34 -8.71 -21.94
C ARG A 72 0.32 -8.93 -23.31
N ARG A 73 1.14 -7.98 -23.77
CA ARG A 73 1.91 -8.12 -25.02
C ARG A 73 2.93 -9.25 -24.92
N LEU A 74 3.66 -9.37 -23.81
CA LEU A 74 4.61 -10.48 -23.59
C LEU A 74 3.93 -11.86 -23.63
N ARG A 75 2.69 -11.95 -23.16
CA ARG A 75 1.90 -13.19 -23.17
C ARG A 75 1.19 -13.45 -24.49
N ALA A 76 1.23 -12.52 -25.44
CA ALA A 76 0.57 -12.68 -26.72
C ALA A 76 1.30 -13.71 -27.60
N PRO A 77 0.57 -14.51 -28.41
CA PRO A 77 1.19 -15.45 -29.32
C PRO A 77 1.97 -14.72 -30.42
N ARG A 78 3.11 -15.26 -30.83
CA ARG A 78 3.96 -14.66 -31.89
C ARG A 78 3.28 -14.59 -33.26
N TYR A 79 2.31 -15.47 -33.49
CA TYR A 79 1.56 -15.57 -34.72
C TYR A 79 0.06 -15.49 -34.43
N ARG A 80 -0.65 -14.77 -35.31
CA ARG A 80 -2.10 -14.74 -35.33
C ARG A 80 -2.64 -16.06 -35.89
N ARG A 81 -3.94 -16.29 -35.74
CA ARG A 81 -4.61 -17.50 -36.25
C ARG A 81 -4.55 -17.66 -37.78
N ASP A 82 -4.38 -16.56 -38.50
CA ASP A 82 -4.19 -16.52 -39.95
C ASP A 82 -2.72 -16.79 -40.37
N GLY A 83 -1.81 -17.04 -39.41
CA GLY A 83 -0.40 -17.29 -39.63
C GLY A 83 0.46 -16.04 -39.81
N SER A 84 -0.14 -14.84 -39.80
CA SER A 84 0.62 -13.58 -39.86
C SER A 84 1.36 -13.31 -38.54
N ARG A 85 2.56 -12.73 -38.63
CA ARG A 85 3.36 -12.39 -37.45
C ARG A 85 2.73 -11.22 -36.71
N GLN A 86 2.62 -11.33 -35.39
CA GLN A 86 2.17 -10.21 -34.57
C GLN A 86 3.26 -9.13 -34.53
N PRO A 87 2.92 -7.84 -34.73
CA PRO A 87 3.89 -6.76 -34.57
C PRO A 87 4.36 -6.67 -33.12
N ASP A 88 5.66 -6.39 -32.97
CA ASP A 88 6.31 -6.15 -31.67
C ASP A 88 5.84 -4.84 -31.03
#